data_AF-A0A3D5KI67-F1
#
_entry.id   AF-A0A3D5KI67-F1
#
_cell.length_a   1.000
_cell.length_b   1.000
_cell.length_c   1.000
_cell.angle_alpha   90.00
_cell.angle_beta   90.00
_cell.angle_gamma   90.00
#
_symmetry.space_group_name_H-M   'P 1'
#
loop_
_entity.id
_entity.type
_entity.pdbx_description
1 polymer ?
#
loop_
_entity_poly.entity_id
_entity_poly.type
_entity_poly.pdbx_seq_one_letter_code
_entity_poly.pdbx_strand_id
1 'polypeptide(L)'
;IGTDVLSRGIDVEGIELVVNYDVPPDPEDYIHRVGRTARAETTGHAITFINEMDQRRFHQIEKLIGREIEKPKLPEEIGTSFEYTPQSRGVKPKEKFKKKFFKPRTSR
;
A
#
# COMPACT_ATOMS: atom_id res chain seq x y z
N ILE A 1 -11.37 11.85 -16.52
CA ILE A 1 -11.24 11.62 -15.06
C ILE A 1 -12.66 11.42 -14.51
N GLY A 2 -12.97 10.24 -13.97
CA GLY A 2 -14.29 9.93 -13.41
C GLY A 2 -14.15 9.45 -11.96
N THR A 3 -15.03 9.91 -11.09
CA THR A 3 -15.18 9.42 -9.71
C THR A 3 -16.31 8.38 -9.67
N ASP A 4 -16.40 7.58 -8.60
CA ASP A 4 -17.41 6.51 -8.45
C ASP A 4 -18.88 6.98 -8.62
N VAL A 5 -19.12 8.29 -8.51
CA VAL A 5 -20.42 8.93 -8.74
C VAL A 5 -20.72 9.11 -10.23
N LEU A 6 -19.71 9.39 -11.06
CA LEU A 6 -19.86 9.60 -12.50
C LEU A 6 -19.96 8.28 -13.29
N SER A 7 -19.56 7.15 -12.69
CA SER A 7 -19.60 5.82 -13.32
C SER A 7 -20.90 5.04 -13.06
N ARG A 8 -21.78 5.51 -12.16
CA ARG A 8 -23.09 4.89 -11.95
C ARG A 8 -24.02 5.21 -13.12
N GLY A 9 -24.27 4.22 -13.97
CA GLY A 9 -25.11 4.33 -15.16
C GLY A 9 -24.34 4.39 -16.49
N ILE A 10 -23.00 4.42 -16.44
CA ILE A 10 -22.15 4.27 -17.61
C ILE A 10 -21.28 3.03 -17.41
N ASP A 11 -21.63 1.94 -18.10
CA ASP A 11 -20.82 0.73 -18.10
C ASP A 11 -19.63 0.93 -19.05
N VAL A 12 -18.52 1.44 -18.49
CA VAL A 12 -17.27 1.63 -19.23
C VAL A 12 -16.42 0.39 -19.04
N GLU A 13 -16.32 -0.41 -20.09
CA GLU A 13 -15.49 -1.60 -20.16
C GLU A 13 -14.32 -1.37 -21.15
N GLY A 14 -13.22 -2.14 -21.01
CA GLY A 14 -12.07 -2.06 -21.92
C GLY A 14 -11.14 -0.89 -21.66
N ILE A 15 -10.98 -0.49 -20.39
CA ILE A 15 -10.11 0.61 -20.00
C ILE A 15 -8.64 0.14 -20.00
N GLU A 16 -7.70 0.91 -20.56
CA GLU A 16 -6.27 0.55 -20.57
C GLU A 16 -5.59 0.73 -19.21
N LEU A 17 -6.02 1.73 -18.43
CA LEU A 17 -5.44 2.09 -17.15
C LEU A 17 -6.51 2.47 -16.12
N VAL A 18 -6.47 1.82 -14.96
CA VAL A 18 -7.24 2.20 -13.76
C VAL A 18 -6.29 2.84 -12.75
N VAL A 19 -6.63 4.03 -12.25
CA VAL A 19 -5.87 4.70 -11.18
C VAL A 19 -6.75 4.88 -9.96
N ASN A 20 -6.39 4.20 -8.87
CA ASN A 20 -7.00 4.39 -7.56
C ASN A 20 -6.21 5.48 -6.81
N TYR A 21 -6.81 6.66 -6.69
CA TYR A 21 -6.22 7.77 -5.92
C TYR A 21 -6.11 7.46 -4.43
N ASP A 22 -7.10 6.76 -3.88
CA ASP A 22 -7.12 6.24 -2.52
C ASP A 22 -7.31 4.72 -2.56
N VAL A 23 -6.81 4.03 -1.54
CA VAL A 23 -7.02 2.58 -1.42
C VAL A 23 -8.50 2.30 -1.11
N PRO A 24 -9.19 1.47 -1.91
CA PRO A 24 -10.57 1.08 -1.63
C PRO A 24 -10.72 0.52 -0.21
N PRO A 25 -11.81 0.85 0.51
CA PRO A 25 -12.02 0.39 1.88
C PRO A 25 -12.27 -1.12 1.95
N ASP A 26 -12.84 -1.67 0.88
CA ASP A 26 -13.19 -3.07 0.72
C ASP A 26 -12.30 -3.72 -0.36
N PRO A 27 -11.61 -4.84 -0.08
CA PRO A 27 -10.82 -5.55 -1.07
C PRO A 27 -11.60 -6.02 -2.31
N GLU A 28 -12.86 -6.37 -2.17
CA GLU A 28 -13.72 -6.80 -3.26
C GLU A 28 -14.02 -5.64 -4.20
N ASP A 29 -14.20 -4.43 -3.66
CA ASP A 29 -14.34 -3.20 -4.46
C ASP A 29 -13.09 -2.93 -5.31
N TYR A 30 -11.90 -3.21 -4.77
CA TYR A 30 -10.66 -3.11 -5.54
C TYR A 30 -10.68 -4.02 -6.77
N ILE A 31 -11.07 -5.29 -6.59
CA ILE A 31 -11.15 -6.27 -7.69
C ILE A 31 -12.15 -5.81 -8.75
N HIS A 32 -13.33 -5.32 -8.34
CA HIS A 32 -14.33 -4.82 -9.28
C HIS A 32 -13.87 -3.57 -10.05
N ARG A 33 -13.08 -2.69 -9.42
CA ARG A 33 -12.50 -1.50 -10.08
C ARG A 33 -11.45 -1.89 -11.10
N VAL A 34 -10.47 -2.70 -10.71
CA VAL A 34 -9.40 -3.12 -11.63
C VAL A 34 -9.91 -4.10 -12.68
N GLY A 35 -11.00 -4.83 -12.43
CA GLY A 35 -11.69 -5.67 -13.42
C GLY A 35 -12.33 -4.89 -14.57
N ARG A 36 -12.32 -3.54 -14.53
CA ARG A 36 -12.67 -2.68 -15.67
C ARG A 36 -11.55 -2.57 -16.72
N THR A 37 -10.34 -3.00 -16.36
CA THR A 37 -9.21 -3.15 -17.27
C THR A 37 -8.98 -4.63 -17.64
N ALA A 38 -8.28 -4.88 -18.75
CA ALA A 38 -7.91 -6.21 -19.28
C ALA A 38 -9.07 -7.22 -19.44
N ARG A 39 -9.63 -7.33 -20.65
CA ARG A 39 -10.49 -8.46 -21.07
C ARG A 39 -9.97 -9.08 -22.36
N ALA A 40 -10.28 -10.36 -22.60
CA ALA A 40 -10.15 -11.06 -23.89
C ALA A 40 -8.86 -10.73 -24.69
N GLU A 41 -7.73 -11.29 -24.26
CA GLU A 41 -6.39 -11.14 -24.86
C GLU A 41 -5.70 -9.77 -24.72
N THR A 42 -6.37 -8.77 -24.13
CA THR A 42 -5.74 -7.47 -23.85
C THR A 42 -5.13 -7.42 -22.46
N THR A 43 -3.98 -6.75 -22.35
CA THR A 43 -3.37 -6.39 -21.06
C THR A 43 -3.89 -5.03 -20.62
N GLY A 44 -3.87 -4.83 -19.31
CA GLY A 44 -4.43 -3.64 -18.67
C GLY A 44 -3.67 -3.34 -17.40
N HIS A 45 -3.56 -2.06 -17.06
CA HIS A 45 -2.75 -1.61 -15.93
C HIS A 45 -3.64 -1.05 -14.83
N ALA A 46 -3.22 -1.28 -13.58
CA ALA A 46 -3.83 -0.69 -12.41
C ALA A 46 -2.75 -0.09 -11.52
N ILE A 47 -2.89 1.19 -11.18
CA ILE A 47 -2.03 1.91 -10.25
C ILE A 47 -2.86 2.31 -9.04
N THR A 48 -2.33 2.08 -7.85
CA THR A 48 -2.97 2.49 -6.60
C THR A 48 -2.00 3.29 -5.77
N PHE A 49 -2.41 4.49 -5.38
CA PHE A 49 -1.67 5.27 -4.41
C PHE A 49 -2.06 4.84 -3.01
N ILE A 50 -1.06 4.73 -2.16
CA ILE A 50 -1.19 4.27 -0.78
C ILE A 50 -0.60 5.37 0.09
N ASN A 51 -1.28 5.71 1.18
CA ASN A 51 -0.74 6.55 2.25
C ASN A 51 -0.39 5.70 3.48
N GLU A 52 0.20 6.31 4.50
CA GLU A 52 0.61 5.61 5.73
C GLU A 52 -0.55 4.90 6.44
N MET A 53 -1.75 5.46 6.39
CA MET A 53 -2.94 4.93 7.06
C MET A 53 -3.56 3.74 6.31
N ASP A 54 -3.38 3.70 4.99
CA ASP A 54 -4.04 2.74 4.11
C ASP A 54 -3.21 1.48 3.87
N GLN A 55 -1.97 1.40 4.37
CA GLN A 55 -1.13 0.22 4.23
C GLN A 55 -1.82 -1.07 4.70
N ARG A 56 -2.60 -1.00 5.79
CA ARG A 56 -3.34 -2.16 6.32
C ARG A 56 -4.44 -2.61 5.37
N ARG A 57 -5.16 -1.67 4.75
CA ARG A 57 -6.22 -1.96 3.78
C ARG A 57 -5.62 -2.56 2.51
N PHE A 58 -4.53 -1.96 2.02
CA PHE A 58 -3.82 -2.48 0.86
C PHE A 58 -3.29 -3.90 1.09
N HIS A 59 -2.79 -4.19 2.29
CA HIS A 59 -2.38 -5.54 2.65
C HIS A 59 -3.54 -6.56 2.67
N GLN A 60 -4.77 -6.13 2.98
CA GLN A 60 -5.95 -6.99 2.85
C GLN A 60 -6.28 -7.30 1.38
N ILE A 61 -6.11 -6.32 0.50
CA ILE A 61 -6.23 -6.50 -0.96
C ILE A 61 -5.20 -7.54 -1.45
N GLU A 62 -3.93 -7.40 -1.08
CA GLU A 62 -2.88 -8.37 -1.46
C GLU A 62 -3.21 -9.78 -0.98
N LYS A 63 -3.73 -9.90 0.26
CA LYS A 63 -4.18 -11.18 0.81
C LYS A 63 -5.35 -11.79 0.03
N LEU A 64 -6.33 -10.99 -0.36
CA LEU A 64 -7.47 -11.47 -1.14
C LEU A 64 -7.04 -11.92 -2.54
N ILE A 65 -6.16 -11.16 -3.20
CA ILE A 65 -5.62 -11.51 -4.52
C ILE A 65 -4.68 -12.73 -4.42
N GLY A 66 -4.10 -12.99 -3.25
CA GLY A 66 -3.18 -14.09 -3.02
C GLY A 66 -1.78 -13.86 -3.62
N ARG A 67 -1.44 -12.60 -3.93
CA ARG A 67 -0.13 -12.21 -4.45
C ARG A 67 0.28 -10.83 -3.93
N GLU A 68 1.58 -10.62 -3.77
CA GLU A 68 2.11 -9.28 -3.51
C GLU A 68 2.07 -8.43 -4.78
N ILE A 69 1.68 -7.17 -4.64
CA ILE A 69 1.68 -6.21 -5.73
C ILE A 69 3.01 -5.44 -5.68
N GLU A 70 3.61 -5.21 -6.84
CA GLU A 70 4.85 -4.45 -6.99
C GLU A 70 4.68 -3.01 -6.48
N LYS A 71 5.69 -2.52 -5.74
CA LYS A 71 5.73 -1.18 -5.16
C LYS A 71 6.99 -0.49 -5.68
N PRO A 72 6.96 0.10 -6.89
CA PRO A 72 8.13 0.74 -7.47
C PRO A 72 8.56 1.94 -6.62
N LYS A 73 9.85 2.26 -6.65
CA LYS A 73 10.37 3.49 -6.02
C LYS A 73 9.83 4.70 -6.78
N LEU A 74 9.52 5.76 -6.04
CA LEU A 74 9.13 7.02 -6.65
C LEU A 74 10.32 7.65 -7.41
N PRO A 75 10.05 8.41 -8.49
CA PRO A 75 11.05 9.26 -9.13
C PRO A 75 11.66 10.26 -8.14
N GLU A 76 12.93 10.62 -8.36
CA GLU A 76 13.68 11.50 -7.44
C GLU A 76 13.01 12.88 -7.30
N GLU A 77 12.29 13.33 -8.32
CA GLU A 77 11.61 14.63 -8.35
C GLU A 77 10.40 14.72 -7.40
N ILE A 78 9.81 13.58 -7.02
CA ILE A 78 8.64 13.51 -6.13
C ILE A 78 9.06 13.41 -4.66
N GLY A 79 10.32 13.02 -4.40
CA GLY A 79 10.88 12.85 -3.06
C GLY A 79 10.72 11.44 -2.49
N THR A 80 11.03 11.29 -1.20
CA THR A 80 11.00 9.99 -0.51
C THR A 80 9.59 9.58 -0.10
N SER A 81 9.18 8.36 -0.45
CA SER A 81 7.98 7.72 0.10
C SER A 81 8.21 7.18 1.51
N PHE A 82 7.14 6.93 2.25
CA PHE A 82 7.19 6.17 3.51
C PHE A 82 7.55 4.69 3.24
N GLU A 83 8.04 3.99 4.27
CA GLU A 83 8.27 2.54 4.21
C GLU A 83 6.96 1.75 4.34
N TYR A 84 6.73 0.80 3.43
CA TYR A 84 5.55 -0.07 3.48
C TYR A 84 5.71 -1.14 4.58
N THR A 85 5.02 -0.94 5.69
CA THR A 85 5.05 -1.76 6.92
C THR A 85 3.63 -2.01 7.46
N PRO A 86 2.78 -2.78 6.75
CA PRO A 86 1.34 -2.92 7.04
C PRO A 86 1.02 -3.59 8.39
N GLN A 87 2.01 -4.20 9.05
CA GLN A 87 1.82 -4.94 10.31
C GLN A 87 2.09 -4.11 11.57
N SER A 88 2.65 -2.90 11.47
CA SER A 88 3.07 -2.16 12.67
C SER A 88 1.98 -1.22 13.20
N ARG A 89 1.11 -1.74 14.07
CA ARG A 89 0.47 -0.88 15.09
C ARG A 89 1.36 -0.87 16.33
N GLY A 90 2.25 0.12 16.41
CA GLY A 90 2.87 0.56 17.66
C GLY A 90 4.24 -0.02 17.98
N VAL A 91 5.30 0.53 17.36
CA VAL A 91 6.62 0.55 17.99
C VAL A 91 6.97 1.99 18.31
N LYS A 92 6.74 2.39 19.57
CA LYS A 92 7.43 3.58 20.11
C LYS A 92 8.94 3.29 20.08
N PRO A 93 9.80 4.20 19.62
CA PRO A 93 11.25 3.98 19.66
C PRO A 93 11.68 3.84 21.14
N LYS A 94 12.23 2.68 21.53
CA LYS A 94 12.93 2.56 22.81
C LYS A 94 14.29 3.25 22.67
N GLU A 95 14.42 4.45 23.19
CA GLU A 95 15.74 5.07 23.44
C GLU A 95 16.58 4.11 24.29
N LYS A 96 17.69 3.63 23.72
CA LYS A 96 18.65 2.78 24.41
C LYS A 96 19.46 3.61 25.40
N PHE A 97 18.96 3.79 26.63
CA PHE A 97 19.75 4.30 27.74
C PHE A 97 20.87 3.28 28.09
N LYS A 98 22.10 3.55 27.63
CA LYS A 98 23.29 2.75 27.96
C LYS A 98 23.58 2.87 29.47
N LYS A 99 23.14 1.91 30.28
CA LYS A 99 23.67 1.74 31.64
C LYS A 99 25.11 1.22 31.55
N LYS A 100 26.08 2.12 31.78
CA LYS A 100 27.49 1.78 32.03
C LYS A 100 27.55 0.87 33.26
N PHE A 101 27.89 -0.40 33.07
CA PHE A 101 28.23 -1.31 34.15
C PHE A 101 29.55 -0.85 34.78
N PHE A 102 29.48 -0.30 35.99
CA PHE A 102 30.62 -0.13 36.88
C PHE A 102 31.04 -1.53 37.36
N LYS A 103 32.26 -1.97 37.01
CA LYS A 103 32.88 -3.16 37.64
C LYS A 103 33.49 -2.72 38.97
N PRO A 104 33.13 -3.28 40.13
CA PRO A 104 33.96 -3.14 41.31
C PRO A 104 35.19 -4.04 41.20
N ARG A 105 36.34 -3.45 41.56
CA ARG A 105 37.68 -4.03 41.52
C ARG A 105 37.79 -5.15 42.54
N THR A 106 38.45 -6.23 42.14
CA THR A 106 39.05 -7.25 43.01
C THR A 106 39.85 -6.61 44.14
N SER A 107 39.69 -7.12 45.36
CA SER A 107 40.72 -7.02 46.41
C SER A 107 40.86 -8.37 47.10
N ARG A 108 42.10 -8.62 47.49
CA ARG A 108 42.65 -9.74 48.25
C ARG A 108 41.90 -10.00 49.55
#